data_AF-A5FEY4-F1
#
_entry.id   AF-A5FEY4-F1
#
_cell.length_a   1.000
_cell.length_b   1.000
_cell.length_c   1.000
_cell.angle_alpha   90.00
_cell.angle_beta   90.00
_cell.angle_gamma   90.00
#
_symmetry.space_group_name_H-M   'P 1'
#
loop_
_entity.id
_entity.type
_entity.pdbx_description
1 polymer ?
#
loop_
_entity_poly.entity_id
_entity_poly.type
_entity_poly.pdbx_seq_one_letter_code
_entity_poly.pdbx_strand_id
1 'polypeptide(L)'
;MTTTFIYTRRSVGLPWFLEICIVLLLLAAYFVDKYKFNKLVKRQKKELDYFKRHGDKIVVKYDELVLKTNCWIENKEDLEKVSDKISRNLIILEKTHRGHHFKVEYEIYMEPEILRMKLALKYELDFYYNPSNFDDNLLDFEFLFQ
;
A
#
# COMPACT_ATOMS: atom_id res chain seq x y z
N MET A 1 20.80 -4.19 -73.95
CA MET A 1 20.93 -3.25 -72.82
C MET A 1 19.89 -3.62 -71.77
N THR A 2 20.30 -4.26 -70.69
CA THR A 2 19.42 -4.69 -69.59
C THR A 2 19.69 -3.82 -68.37
N THR A 3 18.74 -2.95 -68.02
CA THR A 3 18.80 -2.11 -66.82
C THR A 3 18.14 -2.84 -65.66
N THR A 4 18.94 -3.34 -64.72
CA THR A 4 18.49 -3.91 -63.45
C THR A 4 18.26 -2.78 -62.43
N PHE A 5 17.01 -2.57 -62.04
CA PHE A 5 16.66 -1.68 -60.94
C PHE A 5 16.81 -2.44 -59.61
N ILE A 6 17.76 -2.02 -58.79
CA ILE A 6 17.95 -2.53 -57.42
C ILE A 6 16.97 -1.78 -56.51
N TYR A 7 15.87 -2.44 -56.12
CA TYR A 7 15.00 -1.94 -55.05
C TYR A 7 15.67 -2.20 -53.69
N THR A 8 16.30 -1.17 -53.12
CA THR A 8 16.74 -1.21 -51.72
C THR A 8 15.54 -1.03 -50.80
N ARG A 9 15.08 -2.11 -50.17
CA ARG A 9 14.07 -2.10 -49.10
C ARG A 9 14.69 -1.45 -47.86
N ARG A 10 14.46 -0.14 -47.66
CA ARG A 10 14.79 0.56 -46.41
C ARG A 10 13.90 -0.01 -45.31
N SER A 11 14.45 -0.88 -44.46
CA SER A 11 13.81 -1.22 -43.19
C SER A 11 13.82 0.05 -42.35
N VAL A 12 12.66 0.68 -42.19
CA VAL A 12 12.48 1.81 -41.27
C VAL A 12 12.40 1.21 -39.86
N GLY A 13 13.55 0.78 -39.34
CA GLY A 13 13.72 0.55 -37.92
C GLY A 13 13.76 1.90 -37.23
N LEU A 14 13.14 2.01 -36.05
CA LEU A 14 13.32 3.19 -35.20
C LEU A 14 14.84 3.42 -35.04
N PRO A 15 15.32 4.66 -35.13
CA PRO A 15 16.73 4.88 -35.01
C PRO A 15 17.16 4.53 -33.58
N TRP A 16 18.17 3.67 -33.46
CA TRP A 16 18.82 3.19 -32.24
C TRP A 16 18.92 4.17 -31.06
N PHE A 17 19.07 5.48 -31.31
CA PHE A 17 19.08 6.49 -30.25
C PHE A 17 17.72 6.66 -29.54
N LEU A 18 16.60 6.49 -30.25
CA LEU A 18 15.25 6.55 -29.67
C LEU A 18 15.01 5.36 -28.73
N GLU A 19 15.50 4.17 -29.07
CA GLU A 19 15.40 2.98 -28.21
C GLU A 19 16.16 3.21 -26.89
N ILE A 20 17.37 3.77 -26.95
CA ILE A 20 18.18 4.09 -25.77
C ILE A 20 17.47 5.13 -24.88
N CYS A 21 16.87 6.16 -25.47
CA CYS A 21 16.10 7.16 -24.73
C CYS A 21 14.88 6.55 -24.01
N ILE A 22 14.17 5.62 -24.65
CA ILE A 22 13.01 4.94 -24.04
C ILE A 22 13.47 4.08 -22.85
N VAL A 23 14.55 3.32 -22.99
CA VAL A 23 15.09 2.47 -21.92
C VAL A 23 15.55 3.33 -20.73
N LEU A 24 16.22 4.46 -20.98
CA LEU A 24 16.63 5.39 -19.93
C LEU A 24 15.43 6.01 -19.20
N LEU A 25 14.38 6.39 -19.92
CA LEU A 25 13.15 6.92 -19.31
C LEU A 25 12.45 5.88 -18.43
N LEU A 26 12.36 4.62 -18.87
CA LEU A 26 11.77 3.53 -18.09
C LEU A 26 12.56 3.26 -16.81
N LEU A 27 13.89 3.22 -16.90
CA LEU A 27 14.75 3.07 -15.72
C LEU A 27 14.57 4.23 -14.74
N ALA A 28 14.59 5.47 -15.22
CA ALA A 28 14.39 6.65 -14.37
C ALA A 28 13.02 6.61 -13.66
N ALA A 29 11.95 6.26 -14.39
CA ALA A 29 10.62 6.12 -13.81
C ALA A 29 10.59 5.06 -12.69
N TYR A 30 11.18 3.88 -12.93
CA TYR A 30 11.27 2.82 -11.93
C TYR A 30 12.00 3.27 -10.65
N PHE A 31 13.12 3.99 -10.78
CA PHE A 31 13.86 4.49 -9.63
C PHE A 31 13.10 5.57 -8.85
N VAL A 32 12.39 6.47 -9.53
CA VAL A 32 11.59 7.52 -8.90
C VAL A 32 10.43 6.91 -8.10
N ASP A 33 9.72 5.92 -8.67
CA ASP A 33 8.63 5.24 -7.98
C ASP A 33 9.13 4.45 -6.77
N LYS A 34 10.23 3.72 -6.91
CA LYS A 34 10.87 3.03 -5.79
C LYS A 34 11.31 3.98 -4.68
N TYR A 35 11.83 5.16 -5.03
CA TYR A 35 12.23 6.18 -4.04
C TYR A 35 11.04 6.76 -3.29
N LYS A 36 9.94 7.10 -4.00
CA LYS A 36 8.70 7.59 -3.39
C LYS A 36 8.10 6.55 -2.44
N PHE A 37 8.04 5.29 -2.88
CA PHE A 37 7.56 4.18 -2.06
C PHE A 37 8.39 4.01 -0.79
N ASN A 38 9.72 3.95 -0.91
CA ASN A 38 10.61 3.85 0.24
C ASN A 38 10.49 5.03 1.21
N LYS A 39 10.21 6.24 0.70
CA LYS A 39 9.99 7.42 1.54
C LYS A 39 8.70 7.32 2.35
N LEU A 40 7.62 6.77 1.77
CA LEU A 40 6.36 6.54 2.47
C LEU A 40 6.50 5.47 3.55
N VAL A 41 7.12 4.33 3.22
CA VAL A 41 7.40 3.26 4.19
C VAL A 41 8.25 3.77 5.37
N LYS A 42 9.29 4.57 5.08
CA LYS A 42 10.11 5.18 6.14
C LYS A 42 9.35 6.15 7.02
N ARG A 43 8.34 6.86 6.49
CA ARG A 43 7.49 7.77 7.29
C ARG A 43 6.59 6.99 8.23
N GLN A 44 5.86 6.01 7.71
CA GLN A 44 5.00 5.15 8.52
C GLN A 44 5.78 4.44 9.61
N LYS A 45 7.00 3.94 9.30
CA LYS A 45 7.86 3.32 10.30
C LYS A 45 8.29 4.28 11.40
N LYS A 46 8.63 5.52 11.06
CA LYS A 46 8.99 6.55 12.06
C LYS A 46 7.82 6.91 12.97
N GLU A 47 6.62 6.97 12.41
CA GLU A 47 5.39 7.26 13.15
C GLU A 47 5.07 6.11 14.12
N LEU A 48 5.13 4.87 13.65
CA LEU A 48 5.01 3.68 14.50
C LEU A 48 6.08 3.65 15.61
N ASP A 49 7.35 3.95 15.28
CA ASP A 49 8.44 4.02 16.27
C ASP A 49 8.21 5.13 17.31
N TYR A 50 7.60 6.25 16.91
CA TYR A 50 7.22 7.32 17.83
C TYR A 50 6.17 6.83 18.82
N PHE A 51 5.09 6.19 18.33
CA PHE A 51 4.06 5.59 19.18
C PHE A 51 4.60 4.49 20.10
N LYS A 52 5.50 3.63 19.61
CA LYS A 52 6.16 2.60 20.42
C LYS A 52 6.99 3.18 21.58
N ARG A 53 7.48 4.42 21.46
CA ARG A 53 8.31 5.08 22.48
C ARG A 53 7.52 5.98 23.42
N HIS A 54 6.45 6.60 22.94
CA HIS A 54 5.77 7.69 23.64
C HIS A 54 4.27 7.45 23.87
N GLY A 55 3.66 6.52 23.14
CA GLY A 55 2.25 6.17 23.27
C GLY A 55 2.01 5.10 24.33
N ASP A 56 0.80 5.11 24.90
CA ASP A 56 0.29 4.01 25.71
C ASP A 56 -0.20 2.89 24.78
N LYS A 57 -0.03 1.64 25.21
CA LYS A 57 -0.39 0.45 24.43
C LYS A 57 -1.62 -0.24 25.01
N ILE A 58 -2.54 -0.62 24.13
CA ILE A 58 -3.68 -1.51 24.38
C ILE A 58 -3.51 -2.74 23.50
N VAL A 59 -3.57 -3.92 24.11
CA VAL A 59 -3.63 -5.16 23.34
C VAL A 59 -5.06 -5.37 22.85
N VAL A 60 -5.21 -5.60 21.56
CA VAL A 60 -6.47 -5.86 20.88
C VAL A 60 -6.42 -7.25 20.30
N LYS A 61 -7.40 -8.08 20.63
CA LYS A 61 -7.50 -9.42 20.05
C LYS A 61 -8.05 -9.34 18.64
N TYR A 62 -7.63 -10.25 17.77
CA TYR A 62 -8.17 -10.36 16.43
C TYR A 62 -9.71 -10.47 16.42
N ASP A 63 -10.28 -11.22 17.37
CA ASP A 63 -11.73 -11.41 17.48
C ASP A 63 -12.51 -10.11 17.80
N GLU A 64 -11.82 -9.07 18.30
CA GLU A 64 -12.42 -7.75 18.57
C GLU A 64 -12.42 -6.85 17.32
N LEU A 65 -11.75 -7.26 16.23
CA LEU A 65 -11.70 -6.50 14.99
C LEU A 65 -12.86 -6.87 14.06
N VAL A 66 -13.54 -5.86 13.53
CA VAL A 66 -14.54 -6.05 12.49
C VAL A 66 -13.87 -5.92 11.13
N LEU A 67 -13.69 -7.06 10.44
CA LEU A 67 -13.13 -7.10 9.10
C LEU A 67 -14.26 -7.08 8.05
N LYS A 68 -14.33 -6.01 7.27
CA LYS A 68 -15.15 -5.94 6.06
C LYS A 68 -14.27 -6.17 4.84
N THR A 69 -14.56 -7.22 4.09
CA THR A 69 -13.80 -7.62 2.89
C THR A 69 -14.53 -7.18 1.63
N ASN A 70 -13.80 -6.87 0.55
CA ASN A 70 -14.36 -6.47 -0.75
C ASN A 70 -15.34 -5.29 -0.64
N CYS A 71 -14.98 -4.26 0.13
CA CYS A 71 -15.78 -3.04 0.24
C CYS A 71 -15.76 -2.31 -1.12
N TRP A 72 -16.89 -2.35 -1.83
CA TRP A 72 -17.09 -1.66 -3.10
C TRP A 72 -16.94 -0.14 -2.93
N ILE A 73 -16.24 0.49 -3.87
CA ILE A 73 -16.09 1.95 -3.97
C ILE A 73 -17.27 2.49 -4.79
N GLU A 74 -18.04 3.43 -4.25
CA GLU A 74 -19.02 4.22 -5.04
C GLU A 74 -18.38 5.44 -5.73
N ASN A 75 -17.17 5.83 -5.34
CA ASN A 75 -16.49 7.02 -5.88
C ASN A 75 -15.72 6.72 -7.19
N LYS A 76 -16.10 7.44 -8.26
CA LYS A 76 -15.49 7.34 -9.59
C LYS A 76 -14.00 7.75 -9.63
N GLU A 77 -13.49 8.43 -8.62
CA GLU A 77 -12.13 8.99 -8.59
C GLU A 77 -11.06 7.97 -8.15
N ASP A 78 -11.42 6.90 -7.44
CA ASP A 78 -10.47 5.86 -7.01
C ASP A 78 -10.28 4.74 -8.05
N LEU A 79 -11.13 4.69 -9.09
CA LEU A 79 -11.06 3.71 -10.17
C LEU A 79 -9.77 3.84 -11.00
N GLU A 80 -9.17 5.04 -11.08
CA GLU A 80 -7.94 5.25 -11.86
C GLU A 80 -6.66 4.77 -11.15
N LYS A 81 -6.70 4.53 -9.83
CA LYS A 81 -5.52 4.09 -9.06
C LYS A 81 -5.48 2.59 -8.78
N VAL A 82 -6.62 1.91 -8.83
CA VAL A 82 -6.73 0.49 -8.52
C VAL A 82 -6.63 -0.30 -9.82
N SER A 83 -5.41 -0.49 -10.28
CA SER A 83 -5.08 -1.54 -11.25
C SER A 83 -5.58 -2.88 -10.70
N ASP A 84 -6.54 -3.46 -11.41
CA ASP A 84 -6.98 -4.86 -11.38
C ASP A 84 -6.33 -5.77 -10.33
N LYS A 85 -7.17 -6.30 -9.42
CA LYS A 85 -6.99 -7.51 -8.57
C LYS A 85 -6.61 -7.36 -7.09
N ILE A 86 -6.36 -6.17 -6.55
CA ILE A 86 -6.10 -6.06 -5.10
C ILE A 86 -7.41 -5.80 -4.35
N SER A 87 -7.88 -6.77 -3.58
CA SER A 87 -9.06 -6.62 -2.72
C SER A 87 -8.85 -5.51 -1.68
N ARG A 88 -9.78 -4.54 -1.67
CA ARG A 88 -9.87 -3.52 -0.62
C ARG A 88 -10.60 -4.12 0.58
N ASN A 89 -9.91 -4.18 1.72
CA ASN A 89 -10.48 -4.59 2.99
C ASN A 89 -10.46 -3.42 3.95
N LEU A 90 -11.50 -3.32 4.77
CA LEU A 90 -11.62 -2.34 5.83
C LEU A 90 -11.56 -3.09 7.17
N ILE A 91 -10.61 -2.72 8.02
CA ILE A 91 -10.53 -3.18 9.40
C ILE A 91 -11.07 -2.07 10.28
N ILE A 92 -12.10 -2.38 11.06
CA ILE A 92 -12.70 -1.45 12.01
C ILE A 92 -12.37 -1.95 13.41
N LEU A 93 -11.75 -1.08 14.20
CA LEU A 93 -11.55 -1.26 15.63
C LEU A 93 -12.53 -0.37 16.38
N GLU A 94 -13.39 -1.00 17.18
CA GLU A 94 -14.31 -0.31 18.09
C GLU A 94 -14.04 -0.78 19.52
N LYS A 95 -13.39 0.07 20.34
CA LYS A 95 -12.98 -0.32 21.69
C LYS A 95 -13.06 0.85 22.67
N THR A 96 -13.62 0.60 23.84
CA THR A 96 -13.66 1.58 24.93
C THR A 96 -12.52 1.31 25.92
N HIS A 97 -11.68 2.31 26.19
CA HIS A 97 -10.60 2.22 27.17
C HIS A 97 -10.47 3.54 27.94
N ARG A 98 -10.34 3.45 29.27
CA ARG A 98 -10.27 4.62 30.19
C ARG A 98 -11.39 5.64 29.98
N GLY A 99 -12.60 5.17 29.66
CA GLY A 99 -13.77 6.03 29.42
C GLY A 99 -13.79 6.72 28.05
N HIS A 100 -12.75 6.53 27.22
CA HIS A 100 -12.72 6.99 25.85
C HIS A 100 -13.10 5.86 24.89
N HIS A 101 -13.91 6.17 23.87
CA HIS A 101 -14.36 5.22 22.86
C HIS A 101 -13.59 5.44 21.57
N PHE A 102 -12.71 4.50 21.25
CA PHE A 102 -11.95 4.50 20.00
C PHE A 102 -12.78 3.82 18.92
N LYS A 103 -13.01 4.55 17.82
CA LYS A 103 -13.55 4.00 16.58
C LYS A 103 -12.62 4.37 15.45
N VAL A 104 -11.82 3.41 15.00
CA VAL A 104 -10.78 3.64 14.00
C VAL A 104 -10.96 2.68 12.83
N GLU A 105 -10.81 3.19 11.62
CA GLU A 105 -10.98 2.45 10.38
C GLU A 105 -9.67 2.45 9.60
N TYR A 106 -9.22 1.26 9.18
CA TYR A 106 -7.97 1.07 8.45
C TYR A 106 -8.24 0.35 7.14
N GLU A 107 -7.79 0.95 6.05
CA GLU A 107 -7.88 0.35 4.72
C GLU A 107 -6.63 -0.48 4.41
N ILE A 108 -6.84 -1.75 4.10
CA ILE A 108 -5.78 -2.69 3.77
C ILE A 108 -6.05 -3.32 2.40
N TYR A 109 -5.10 -3.11 1.50
CA TYR A 109 -5.11 -3.64 0.15
C TYR A 109 -4.34 -4.97 0.13
N MET A 110 -5.06 -6.08 0.33
CA MET A 110 -4.52 -7.44 0.39
C MET A 110 -5.61 -8.44 0.01
N GLU A 111 -5.25 -9.63 -0.47
CA GLU A 111 -6.22 -10.70 -0.66
C GLU A 111 -6.90 -11.05 0.68
N PRO A 112 -8.24 -11.19 0.74
CA PRO A 112 -8.96 -11.30 2.01
C PRO A 112 -8.59 -12.55 2.82
N GLU A 113 -8.31 -13.65 2.12
CA GLU A 113 -7.91 -14.92 2.74
C GLU A 113 -6.53 -14.80 3.39
N ILE A 114 -5.58 -14.19 2.68
CA ILE A 114 -4.22 -13.93 3.20
C ILE A 114 -4.29 -13.00 4.42
N LEU A 115 -5.11 -11.94 4.34
CA LEU A 115 -5.28 -11.00 5.44
C LEU A 115 -5.84 -11.69 6.69
N ARG A 116 -6.90 -12.48 6.54
CA ARG A 116 -7.49 -13.26 7.64
C ARG A 116 -6.48 -14.24 8.23
N MET A 117 -5.73 -14.94 7.39
CA MET A 117 -4.70 -15.87 7.84
C MET A 117 -3.60 -15.16 8.65
N LYS A 118 -3.04 -14.05 8.13
CA LYS A 118 -1.99 -13.30 8.84
C LYS A 118 -2.49 -12.73 10.17
N LEU A 119 -3.71 -12.20 10.20
CA LEU A 119 -4.34 -11.69 11.43
C LEU A 119 -4.57 -12.82 12.45
N ALA A 120 -5.10 -13.96 12.01
CA ALA A 120 -5.33 -15.12 12.88
C ALA A 120 -4.02 -15.70 13.44
N LEU A 121 -2.94 -15.74 12.65
CA LEU A 121 -1.62 -16.19 13.09
C LEU A 121 -1.02 -15.28 14.16
N LYS A 122 -1.26 -13.96 14.05
CA LYS A 122 -0.76 -12.99 15.01
C LYS A 122 -1.56 -12.98 16.31
N TYR A 123 -2.88 -13.23 16.23
CA TYR A 123 -3.87 -13.30 17.33
C TYR A 123 -4.07 -12.00 18.14
N GLU A 124 -2.99 -11.29 18.46
CA GLU A 124 -2.97 -10.05 19.24
C GLU A 124 -2.30 -8.92 18.46
N LEU A 125 -2.99 -7.79 18.37
CA LEU A 125 -2.51 -6.56 17.75
C LEU A 125 -2.25 -5.50 18.80
N ASP A 126 -1.25 -4.68 18.53
CA ASP A 126 -0.86 -3.58 19.39
C ASP A 126 -1.51 -2.29 18.91
N PHE A 127 -2.43 -1.76 19.71
CA PHE A 127 -3.04 -0.45 19.48
C PHE A 127 -2.36 0.59 20.36
N TYR A 128 -1.74 1.57 19.75
CA TYR A 128 -1.07 2.67 20.42
C TYR A 128 -1.95 3.92 20.39
N TYR A 129 -1.95 4.69 21.47
CA TYR A 129 -2.63 5.98 21.52
C TYR A 129 -1.83 6.96 22.37
N ASN A 130 -1.99 8.25 22.08
CA ASN A 130 -1.40 9.30 22.88
C ASN A 130 -2.35 9.65 24.05
N PRO A 131 -1.96 9.46 25.32
CA PRO A 131 -2.82 9.77 26.46
C PRO A 131 -3.11 11.27 26.62
N SER A 132 -2.31 12.14 25.99
CA SER A 132 -2.55 13.58 25.95
C SER A 132 -3.50 14.00 24.82
N ASN A 133 -3.66 13.16 23.79
CA ASN A 133 -4.55 13.40 22.65
C ASN A 133 -5.05 12.07 22.08
N PHE A 134 -6.27 11.67 22.45
CA PHE A 134 -6.82 10.37 22.07
C PHE A 134 -7.10 10.21 20.57
N ASP A 135 -7.21 11.31 19.83
CA ASP A 135 -7.37 11.29 18.36
C ASP A 135 -6.08 10.85 17.65
N ASP A 136 -4.92 10.99 18.32
CA ASP A 136 -3.62 10.55 17.84
C ASP A 136 -3.40 9.09 18.26
N ASN A 137 -3.80 8.17 17.38
CA ASN A 137 -3.76 6.73 17.64
C ASN A 137 -3.34 5.94 16.40
N LEU A 138 -2.82 4.73 16.63
CA LEU A 138 -2.25 3.91 15.57
C LEU A 138 -2.28 2.41 15.93
N LEU A 139 -2.83 1.61 15.03
CA LEU A 139 -2.83 0.15 15.12
C LEU A 139 -1.62 -0.43 14.37
N ASP A 140 -0.82 -1.25 15.05
CA ASP A 140 0.39 -1.84 14.46
C ASP A 140 0.05 -3.01 13.52
N PHE A 141 0.25 -2.76 12.23
CA PHE A 141 0.12 -3.73 11.15
C PHE A 141 1.46 -4.11 10.50
N GLU A 142 2.61 -3.82 11.13
CA GLU A 142 3.95 -4.10 10.56
C GLU A 142 4.10 -5.59 10.19
N PHE A 143 3.47 -6.49 10.96
CA PHE A 143 3.48 -7.93 10.71
C PHE A 143 2.74 -8.37 9.43
N LEU A 144 1.83 -7.55 8.87
CA LEU A 144 1.13 -7.90 7.63
C LEU A 144 2.06 -7.85 6.41
N PHE A 145 3.15 -7.11 6.49
CA PHE A 145 4.08 -6.87 5.38
C PHE A 145 5.42 -7.61 5.54
N GLN A 146 5.57 -8.37 6.63
CA GLN A 146 6.61 -9.38 6.80
C GLN A 146 6.17 -10.70 6.14
#